data_AF-A0A7Y4H602-F1
#
_entry.id   AF-A0A7Y4H602-F1
#
_cell.length_a   1.000
_cell.length_b   1.000
_cell.length_c   1.000
_cell.angle_alpha   90.00
_cell.angle_beta   90.00
_cell.angle_gamma   90.00
#
_symmetry.space_group_name_H-M   'P 1'
#
loop_
_entity.id
_entity.type
_entity.pdbx_description
1 polymer ?
#
loop_
_entity_poly.entity_id
_entity_poly.type
_entity_poly.pdbx_seq_one_letter_code
_entity_poly.pdbx_strand_id
1 'polypeptide(L)' 'MGQQIQAWRSASDQRLWLSMLIDAMEGISRPERRDEPCDSQVLDAFRAQLARPALAPIPYASAYSLRN' A
#
# COMPACT_ATOMS: atom_id res chain seq x y z
N MET A 1 0.91 18.76 4.19
CA MET A 1 0.93 17.36 4.69
C MET A 1 2.30 16.68 4.47
N GLY A 2 3.44 17.34 4.71
CA GLY A 2 4.77 16.80 4.37
C GLY A 2 5.76 16.67 5.55
N GLN A 3 5.37 17.14 6.73
CA GLN A 3 6.21 17.16 7.93
C GLN A 3 6.25 15.81 8.66
N GLN A 4 5.19 14.99 8.51
CA GLN A 4 5.08 13.74 9.23
C GLN A 4 6.09 12.69 8.74
N ILE A 5 6.50 12.71 7.46
CA ILE A 5 7.40 11.70 6.87
C ILE A 5 8.86 11.91 7.31
N GLN A 6 9.27 13.12 7.73
CA GLN A 6 10.68 13.40 8.04
C GLN A 6 11.11 12.96 9.45
N ALA A 7 10.18 12.81 10.39
CA ALA A 7 10.47 12.32 11.75
C ALA A 7 10.95 10.85 11.80
N TRP A 8 10.74 10.10 10.71
CA TRP A 8 10.92 8.65 10.60
C TRP A 8 12.36 8.22 10.30
N ARG A 9 13.31 9.17 10.25
CA ARG A 9 14.70 8.88 9.86
C ARG A 9 15.59 8.43 11.02
N SER A 10 15.11 8.42 12.26
CA SER A 10 15.87 7.83 13.36
C SER A 10 15.71 6.31 13.35
N ALA A 11 16.80 5.57 13.49
CA ALA A 11 16.77 4.10 13.55
C ALA A 11 15.86 3.54 14.66
N SER A 12 15.71 4.28 15.76
CA SER A 12 14.77 3.93 16.85
C SER A 12 13.31 4.12 16.44
N ASP A 13 13.00 5.20 15.73
CA ASP A 13 11.66 5.53 15.23
C ASP A 13 11.22 4.54 14.14
N GLN A 14 12.16 4.16 13.26
CA GLN A 14 11.94 3.11 12.25
C GLN A 14 11.62 1.75 12.88
N ARG A 15 12.29 1.39 13.99
CA ARG A 15 12.10 0.10 14.65
C ARG A 15 10.77 0.05 15.41
N LEU A 16 10.40 1.15 16.07
CA LEU A 16 9.09 1.30 16.71
C LEU A 16 7.98 1.22 15.66
N TRP A 17 8.15 1.94 14.54
CA TRP A 17 7.19 1.88 13.44
C TRP A 17 7.06 0.48 12.84
N LEU A 18 8.18 -0.19 12.56
CA LEU A 18 8.16 -1.54 12.01
C LEU A 18 7.46 -2.52 12.96
N SER A 19 7.69 -2.39 14.26
CA SER A 19 7.01 -3.21 15.26
C SER A 19 5.50 -2.97 15.25
N MET A 20 5.07 -1.69 15.25
CA MET A 20 3.64 -1.34 15.13
C MET A 20 3.01 -1.87 13.83
N LEU A 21 3.76 -1.84 12.72
CA LEU A 21 3.28 -2.40 11.45
C LEU A 21 3.10 -3.91 11.54
N ILE A 22 4.06 -4.62 12.13
CA ILE A 22 3.99 -6.07 12.34
C ILE A 22 2.79 -6.42 13.23
N ASP A 23 2.62 -5.74 14.35
CA ASP A 23 1.48 -5.95 15.25
C ASP A 23 0.14 -5.72 14.54
N ALA A 24 0.06 -4.68 13.72
CA ALA A 24 -1.14 -4.40 12.92
C ALA A 24 -1.38 -5.52 11.88
N MET A 25 -0.35 -5.96 11.17
CA MET A 25 -0.44 -7.05 10.19
C MET A 25 -0.84 -8.38 10.84
N GLU A 26 -0.31 -8.68 12.02
CA GLU A 26 -0.70 -9.87 12.79
C GLU A 26 -2.16 -9.78 13.23
N GLY A 27 -2.58 -8.61 13.72
CA GLY A 27 -3.97 -8.35 14.14
C GLY A 27 -5.00 -8.52 13.03
N ILE A 28 -4.68 -8.13 11.79
CA ILE A 28 -5.55 -8.33 10.62
C ILE A 28 -5.42 -9.73 10.00
N SER A 29 -4.33 -10.45 10.27
CA SER A 29 -4.13 -11.83 9.80
C SER A 29 -5.01 -12.83 10.57
N ARG A 30 -5.51 -12.43 11.75
CA ARG A 30 -6.39 -13.27 12.57
C ARG A 30 -7.62 -13.71 11.76
N PRO A 31 -7.96 -15.00 11.76
CA PRO A 31 -9.06 -15.54 10.96
C PRO A 31 -10.40 -14.93 11.35
N GLU A 32 -10.60 -14.60 12.62
CA GLU A 32 -11.79 -13.95 13.16
C GLU A 32 -12.10 -12.59 12.49
N ARG A 33 -11.06 -11.86 12.06
CA ARG A 33 -11.20 -10.59 11.32
C ARG A 33 -11.27 -10.77 9.81
N ARG A 34 -10.76 -11.89 9.30
CA ARG A 34 -10.83 -12.23 7.87
C ARG A 34 -12.18 -12.83 7.48
N ASP A 35 -12.84 -13.51 8.42
CA ASP A 35 -14.16 -14.09 8.22
C ASP A 35 -15.26 -13.01 8.26
N GLU A 36 -14.97 -11.83 8.83
CA GLU A 36 -15.88 -10.71 8.82
C GLU A 36 -16.13 -10.26 7.36
N PRO A 37 -17.38 -10.36 6.87
CA PRO A 37 -17.69 -9.98 5.50
C PRO A 37 -17.46 -8.48 5.33
N CYS A 38 -16.52 -8.12 4.46
CA CYS A 38 -16.34 -6.74 4.05
C CYS A 38 -17.60 -6.24 3.35
N ASP A 39 -17.95 -4.97 3.55
CA ASP A 39 -19.09 -4.35 2.91
C ASP A 39 -19.01 -4.53 1.38
N SER A 40 -20.01 -5.22 0.83
CA SER A 40 -20.11 -5.53 -0.59
C SER A 40 -20.05 -4.28 -1.47
N GLN A 41 -20.62 -3.16 -1.03
CA GLN A 41 -20.62 -1.92 -1.79
C GLN A 41 -19.21 -1.32 -1.87
N VAL A 42 -18.44 -1.45 -0.79
CA VAL A 42 -17.03 -1.01 -0.75
C VAL A 42 -16.17 -1.89 -1.66
N LEU A 43 -16.38 -3.21 -1.62
CA LEU A 43 -15.67 -4.16 -2.49
C LEU A 43 -15.96 -3.91 -3.96
N ASP A 44 -17.22 -3.65 -4.34
CA ASP A 44 -17.59 -3.36 -5.73
C ASP A 44 -17.02 -2.04 -6.22
N ALA A 45 -17.06 -0.98 -5.39
CA ALA A 45 -16.43 0.29 -5.70
C ALA A 45 -14.90 0.15 -5.86
N PHE A 46 -14.27 -0.69 -5.03
CA PHE A 46 -12.84 -0.96 -5.13
C PHE A 46 -12.48 -1.76 -6.38
N ARG A 47 -13.25 -2.80 -6.70
CA ARG A 47 -13.10 -3.56 -7.95
C ARG A 47 -13.28 -2.68 -9.18
N ALA A 48 -14.29 -1.79 -9.17
CA ALA A 48 -14.50 -0.83 -10.23
C ALA A 48 -13.30 0.12 -10.40
N GLN A 49 -12.66 0.54 -9.29
CA GLN A 49 -11.44 1.35 -9.33
C GLN A 49 -10.24 0.58 -9.88
N LEU A 50 -10.05 -0.69 -9.49
CA LEU A 50 -8.96 -1.54 -10.00
C LEU A 50 -9.15 -1.93 -11.47
N ALA A 51 -10.39 -2.05 -11.93
CA ALA A 51 -10.71 -2.30 -13.33
C ALA A 51 -10.47 -1.07 -14.23
N ARG A 52 -10.21 0.11 -13.64
CA ARG A 52 -9.83 1.28 -14.42
C ARG A 52 -8.49 0.98 -15.09
N PRO A 53 -8.36 1.22 -16.40
CA PRO A 53 -7.09 1.12 -17.08
C PRO A 53 -6.07 1.95 -16.30
N ALA A 54 -4.94 1.35 -15.95
CA ALA A 54 -3.79 2.12 -15.51
C ALA A 54 -3.58 3.22 -16.56
N LEU A 55 -3.48 4.48 -16.10
CA LEU A 55 -3.27 5.61 -16.98
C LEU A 55 -2.21 5.20 -18.01
N ALA A 56 -2.54 5.31 -19.29
CA ALA A 56 -1.70 4.80 -20.38
C ALA A 56 -0.24 5.12 -20.07
N PRO A 57 0.68 4.15 -20.22
CA PRO A 57 2.06 4.36 -19.82
C PRO A 57 2.53 5.64 -20.52
N ILE A 58 2.72 6.70 -19.74
CA ILE A 58 3.60 7.78 -20.15
C ILE A 58 4.87 7.03 -20.50
N PRO A 59 5.39 7.13 -21.73
CA PRO A 59 6.63 6.48 -22.08
C PRO A 59 7.73 7.19 -21.28
N TYR A 60 7.89 6.77 -20.02
CA TYR A 60 9.17 6.79 -19.36
C TYR A 60 10.00 5.73 -20.08
N ALA A 61 10.42 6.09 -21.30
CA ALA A 61 11.50 5.44 -21.98
C ALA A 61 12.69 5.64 -21.06
N SER A 62 12.93 4.66 -20.18
CA SER A 62 14.22 4.55 -19.51
C SER A 62 15.27 4.67 -20.60
N ALA A 63 16.24 5.59 -20.44
CA ALA A 63 17.30 5.81 -21.42
C ALA A 63 18.08 4.53 -21.74
N TYR A 64 17.95 3.50 -20.90
CA TYR A 64 18.53 2.17 -21.08
C TYR A 64 17.71 1.21 -21.96
N SER A 65 16.45 1.52 -22.29
CA SER A 65 15.58 0.62 -23.06
C SER A 65 15.79 0.66 -24.58
N LEU A 66 16.52 1.66 -25.09
CA LEU A 66 16.75 1.88 -26.54
C LEU A 66 18.11 1.35 -27.02
N ARG A 67 18.80 0.53 -26.21
CA ARG A 67 20.18 0.10 -26.48
C ARG A 67 20.34 -1.40 -26.72
N ASN A 68 19.32 -2.05 -27.28
CA ASN A 68 19.41 -3.43 -27.79
C ASN A 68 18.97 -3.50 -29.24
#